data_AF-A0A9D5UWP6-F1
#
_entry.id   AF-A0A9D5UWP6-F1
#
_cell.length_a   1.000
_cell.length_b   1.000
_cell.length_c   1.000
_cell.angle_alpha   90.00
_cell.angle_beta   90.00
_cell.angle_gamma   90.00
#
_symmetry.space_group_name_H-M   'P 1'
#
loop_
_entity.id
_entity.type
_entity.pdbx_description
1 polymer ?
#
loop_
_entity_poly.entity_id
_entity_poly.type
_entity_poly.pdbx_seq_one_letter_code
_entity_poly.pdbx_strand_id
1 'polypeptide(L)'
;MANLATPPHQAETTEIAGIAGDVLIQFVDRIERLEEEKAELGQDIRDIYLEAKGNGFDPKIMRQIISLRKKDRREVAEEEALLLLYKQALGMADTTTMQ
;
A
#
# COMPACT_ATOMS: atom_id res chain seq x y z
N MET A 1 -11.60 -20.54 64.98
CA MET A 1 -10.39 -20.42 64.16
C MET A 1 -10.40 -21.56 63.15
N ALA A 2 -10.87 -21.30 61.92
CA ALA A 2 -10.83 -22.25 60.82
C ALA A 2 -10.27 -21.52 59.60
N ASN A 3 -9.25 -22.12 59.00
CA ASN A 3 -8.29 -21.55 58.08
C ASN A 3 -8.93 -21.27 56.71
N LEU A 4 -8.91 -20.01 56.27
CA LEU A 4 -9.23 -19.58 54.90
C LEU A 4 -7.96 -19.75 54.04
N ALA A 5 -7.86 -20.87 53.35
CA ALA A 5 -6.88 -21.04 52.28
C ALA A 5 -7.63 -21.19 50.95
N THR A 6 -7.89 -20.04 50.32
CA THR A 6 -8.28 -19.96 48.91
C THR A 6 -7.14 -20.54 48.07
N PRO A 7 -7.38 -21.53 47.18
CA PRO A 7 -6.34 -22.02 46.29
C PRO A 7 -5.87 -20.88 45.37
N PRO A 8 -4.56 -20.83 45.01
CA PRO A 8 -4.06 -19.79 44.13
C PRO A 8 -4.80 -19.89 42.80
N HIS A 9 -5.28 -18.72 42.36
CA HIS A 9 -5.89 -18.52 41.05
C HIS A 9 -5.01 -19.18 39.99
N GLN A 10 -5.60 -20.14 39.28
CA GLN A 10 -5.00 -20.75 38.11
C GLN A 10 -4.50 -19.61 37.22
N ALA A 11 -3.19 -19.57 36.98
CA ALA A 11 -2.68 -18.84 35.84
C ALA A 11 -3.17 -19.60 34.61
N GLU A 12 -4.41 -19.33 34.20
CA GLU A 12 -4.82 -19.50 32.81
C GLU A 12 -3.98 -18.49 32.02
N THR A 13 -2.74 -18.90 31.75
CA THR A 13 -1.92 -18.33 30.68
C THR A 13 -2.74 -18.60 29.44
N THR A 14 -3.51 -17.60 29.05
CA THR A 14 -4.48 -17.72 27.97
C THR A 14 -3.74 -18.27 26.76
N GLU A 15 -4.18 -19.43 26.25
CA GLU A 15 -3.69 -20.07 25.03
C GLU A 15 -4.03 -19.23 23.77
N ILE A 16 -3.85 -17.91 23.83
CA ILE A 16 -3.80 -17.02 22.66
C ILE A 16 -2.38 -17.09 22.05
N ALA A 17 -1.40 -17.57 22.82
CA ALA A 17 0.01 -17.28 22.62
C ALA A 17 0.76 -18.16 21.59
N GLY A 18 0.20 -19.29 21.13
CA GLY A 18 0.90 -20.16 20.17
C GLY A 18 0.70 -19.70 18.72
N ILE A 19 -0.41 -20.11 18.11
CA ILE A 19 -0.66 -19.91 16.68
C ILE A 19 -0.99 -18.44 16.35
N ALA A 20 -1.77 -17.75 17.20
CA ALA A 20 -2.11 -16.34 16.94
C ALA A 20 -0.92 -15.40 17.19
N GLY A 21 -0.01 -15.77 18.12
CA GLY A 21 1.26 -15.09 18.34
C GLY A 21 2.20 -15.22 17.14
N ASP A 22 2.43 -16.45 16.67
CA ASP A 22 3.30 -16.71 15.51
C ASP A 22 2.82 -16.03 14.22
N VAL A 23 1.50 -16.02 13.99
CA VAL A 23 0.90 -15.33 12.84
C VAL A 23 1.04 -13.81 12.95
N LEU A 24 0.83 -13.25 14.15
CA LEU A 24 1.01 -11.82 14.39
C LEU A 24 2.46 -11.39 14.14
N ILE A 25 3.44 -12.17 14.62
CA ILE A 25 4.87 -11.91 14.38
C ILE A 25 5.18 -11.89 12.87
N GLN A 26 4.68 -12.87 12.11
CA GLN A 26 4.88 -12.87 10.65
C GLN A 26 4.30 -11.64 9.94
N PHE A 27 3.16 -11.12 10.40
CA PHE A 27 2.60 -9.88 9.86
C PHE A 27 3.47 -8.67 10.22
N VAL A 28 3.92 -8.59 11.47
CA VAL A 28 4.79 -7.50 11.94
C VAL A 28 6.11 -7.49 11.16
N ASP A 29 6.81 -8.61 11.08
CA ASP A 29 8.09 -8.73 10.36
C ASP A 29 7.98 -8.32 8.89
N ARG A 30 6.87 -8.72 8.24
CA ARG A 30 6.61 -8.34 6.84
C ARG A 30 6.35 -6.84 6.70
N ILE A 31 5.63 -6.23 7.64
CA ILE A 31 5.35 -4.79 7.63
C ILE A 31 6.62 -4.00 7.89
N GLU A 32 7.43 -4.39 8.87
CA GLU A 32 8.68 -3.72 9.21
C GLU A 32 9.64 -3.71 8.01
N ARG A 33 9.83 -4.85 7.34
CA ARG A 33 10.61 -4.90 6.10
C ARG A 33 10.05 -3.97 5.02
N LEU A 34 8.74 -3.94 4.83
CA LEU A 34 8.11 -3.05 3.84
C LEU A 34 8.26 -1.57 4.20
N GLU A 35 8.25 -1.21 5.49
CA GLU A 35 8.49 0.16 5.94
C GLU A 35 9.96 0.56 5.78
N GLU A 36 10.92 -0.36 5.96
CA GLU A 36 12.32 -0.14 5.62
C GLU A 36 12.51 0.10 4.12
N GLU A 37 12.01 -0.79 3.27
CA GLU A 37 12.06 -0.64 1.80
C GLU A 37 11.42 0.70 1.35
N LYS A 38 10.29 1.07 1.96
CA LYS A 38 9.60 2.35 1.68
C LYS A 38 10.42 3.55 2.15
N ALA A 39 11.14 3.44 3.25
CA ALA A 39 12.02 4.50 3.75
C ALA A 39 13.22 4.72 2.81
N GLU A 40 13.84 3.64 2.33
CA GLU A 40 14.92 3.66 1.34
C GLU A 40 14.45 4.30 0.03
N LEU A 41 13.34 3.83 -0.54
CA LEU A 41 12.73 4.44 -1.73
C LEU A 41 12.38 5.92 -1.51
N GLY A 42 11.91 6.27 -0.31
CA GLY A 42 11.66 7.65 0.07
C GLY A 42 12.92 8.51 0.15
N GLN A 43 14.07 7.93 0.47
CA GLN A 43 15.37 8.60 0.42
C GLN A 43 15.82 8.81 -1.02
N ASP A 44 15.75 7.78 -1.87
CA ASP A 44 16.11 7.88 -3.29
C ASP A 44 15.30 8.97 -4.02
N ILE A 45 13.99 9.01 -3.77
CA ILE A 45 13.11 10.05 -4.33
C ILE A 45 13.54 11.44 -3.87
N ARG A 46 13.94 11.60 -2.60
CA ARG A 46 14.43 12.89 -2.07
C ARG A 46 15.73 13.29 -2.76
N ASP A 47 16.65 12.37 -2.94
CA ASP A 47 17.94 12.64 -3.57
C ASP A 47 17.78 13.06 -5.03
N ILE A 48 16.85 12.45 -5.78
CA ILE A 48 16.48 12.89 -7.13
C ILE A 48 15.95 14.33 -7.15
N TYR A 49 15.09 14.71 -6.19
CA TYR A 49 14.61 16.10 -6.11
C TYR A 49 15.73 17.08 -5.75
N LEU A 50 16.69 16.67 -4.92
CA LEU A 50 17.85 17.49 -4.57
C LEU A 50 18.78 17.67 -5.78
N GLU A 51 19.05 16.60 -6.52
CA GLU A 51 19.80 16.64 -7.77
C GLU A 51 19.12 17.56 -8.79
N ALA A 52 17.80 17.39 -9.00
CA ALA A 52 17.03 18.24 -9.91
C ALA A 52 17.12 19.72 -9.51
N LYS A 53 17.07 20.02 -8.21
CA LYS A 53 17.27 21.38 -7.68
C LYS A 53 18.67 21.92 -8.00
N GLY A 54 19.71 21.11 -7.84
CA GLY A 54 21.09 21.46 -8.21
C GLY A 54 21.26 21.74 -9.71
N ASN A 55 20.45 21.09 -10.54
CA ASN A 55 20.39 21.29 -11.99
C ASN A 55 19.45 22.43 -12.43
N GLY A 56 18.89 23.21 -11.50
CA GLY A 56 18.08 24.40 -11.79
C GLY A 56 16.58 24.14 -12.00
N PHE A 57 16.08 22.94 -11.73
CA PHE A 57 14.64 22.66 -11.73
C PHE A 57 14.00 23.00 -10.38
N ASP A 58 12.69 23.29 -10.37
CA ASP A 58 11.91 23.49 -9.13
C ASP A 58 11.21 22.18 -8.68
N PRO A 59 11.65 21.56 -7.56
CA PRO A 59 11.04 20.35 -7.03
C PRO A 59 9.55 20.48 -6.68
N LYS A 60 9.08 21.69 -6.33
CA LYS A 60 7.67 21.95 -6.03
C LYS A 60 6.82 21.78 -7.28
N ILE A 61 7.26 22.34 -8.41
CA ILE A 61 6.56 22.21 -9.69
C ILE A 61 6.60 20.77 -10.18
N MET A 62 7.74 20.08 -10.05
CA MET A 62 7.85 18.66 -10.40
C MET A 62 6.87 17.78 -9.61
N ARG A 63 6.73 18.00 -8.29
CA ARG A 63 5.74 17.29 -7.47
C ARG A 63 4.30 17.51 -7.94
N GLN A 64 3.97 18.74 -8.35
CA GLN A 64 2.65 19.05 -8.92
C GLN A 64 2.41 18.27 -10.21
N ILE A 65 3.37 18.26 -11.13
CA ILE A 65 3.29 17.50 -12.39
C ILE A 65 3.10 16.00 -12.12
N ILE A 66 3.86 15.42 -11.18
CA ILE A 66 3.73 14.00 -10.81
C ILE A 66 2.34 13.71 -10.21
N SER A 67 1.81 14.59 -9.37
CA SER A 67 0.47 14.47 -8.80
C SER A 67 -0.60 14.51 -9.89
N LEU A 68 -0.51 15.47 -10.82
CA LEU A 68 -1.41 15.57 -11.97
C LEU A 68 -1.36 14.29 -12.82
N ARG A 69 -0.16 13.80 -13.16
CA ARG A 69 0.02 12.55 -13.92
C ARG A 69 -0.54 11.31 -13.21
N LYS A 70 -0.57 11.30 -11.88
CA LYS A 70 -1.17 10.21 -11.08
C LYS A 70 -2.69 10.26 -11.02
N LYS A 71 -3.29 11.44 -11.13
CA LYS A 71 -4.75 11.62 -11.22
C LYS A 71 -5.23 11.30 -12.62
N ASP A 72 -4.56 11.90 -13.61
CA ASP A 72 -4.80 11.69 -15.04
C ASP A 72 -4.88 10.20 -15.37
N ARG A 73 -3.90 9.36 -15.00
CA ARG A 73 -3.98 7.92 -15.30
C ARG A 73 -5.09 7.14 -14.61
N ARG A 74 -5.52 7.55 -13.41
CA ARG A 74 -6.58 6.84 -12.68
C ARG A 74 -7.95 7.21 -13.25
N GLU A 75 -8.16 8.50 -13.48
CA GLU A 75 -9.37 9.02 -14.13
C GLU A 75 -9.45 8.52 -15.58
N VAL A 76 -8.34 8.53 -16.33
CA VAL A 76 -8.26 7.96 -17.68
C VAL A 76 -8.56 6.47 -17.68
N ALA A 77 -8.05 5.67 -16.71
CA ALA A 77 -8.34 4.24 -16.69
C ALA A 77 -9.81 3.93 -16.39
N GLU A 78 -10.44 4.68 -15.48
CA GLU A 78 -11.87 4.55 -15.19
C GLU A 78 -12.72 5.02 -16.40
N GLU A 79 -12.35 6.13 -17.02
CA GLU A 79 -13.02 6.66 -18.22
C GLU A 79 -12.85 5.73 -19.42
N GLU A 80 -11.66 5.17 -19.65
CA GLU A 80 -11.39 4.17 -20.70
C GLU A 80 -12.20 2.90 -20.48
N ALA A 81 -12.32 2.43 -19.23
CA ALA A 81 -13.15 1.26 -18.90
C ALA A 81 -14.63 1.53 -19.16
N LEU A 82 -15.13 2.72 -18.80
CA LEU A 82 -16.50 3.14 -19.05
C LEU A 82 -16.78 3.30 -20.55
N LEU A 83 -15.84 3.91 -21.27
CA LEU A 83 -15.89 4.12 -22.71
C LEU A 83 -15.86 2.78 -23.45
N LEU A 84 -15.03 1.83 -23.02
CA LEU A 84 -15.00 0.47 -23.56
C LEU A 84 -16.35 -0.23 -23.35
N LEU A 85 -16.95 -0.13 -22.16
CA LEU A 85 -18.27 -0.69 -21.87
C LEU A 85 -19.35 -0.09 -22.79
N TYR A 86 -19.34 1.23 -22.99
CA TYR A 86 -20.28 1.90 -23.87
C TYR A 86 -20.04 1.55 -25.34
N LYS A 87 -18.79 1.47 -25.78
CA LYS A 87 -18.44 0.99 -27.12
C LYS A 87 -18.89 -0.44 -27.35
N GLN A 88 -18.74 -1.34 -26.37
CA GLN A 88 -19.26 -2.71 -26.45
C GLN A 88 -20.78 -2.73 -26.58
N ALA A 89 -21.49 -1.96 -25.74
CA ALA A 89 -22.95 -1.85 -25.79
C ALA A 89 -23.47 -1.29 -27.14
N LEU A 90 -22.70 -0.43 -27.79
CA LEU A 90 -23.00 0.17 -29.09
C LEU A 90 -22.49 -0.66 -30.28
N GLY A 91 -21.83 -1.80 -30.05
CA GLY A 91 -21.22 -2.59 -31.13
C GLY A 91 -20.03 -1.92 -31.83
N MET A 92 -19.40 -0.95 -31.15
CA MET A 92 -18.26 -0.14 -31.60
C MET A 92 -16.92 -0.58 -30.98
N ALA A 93 -16.91 -1.62 -30.15
CA ALA A 93 -15.66 -2.19 -29.64
C ALA A 93 -15.01 -2.98 -30.78
N ASP A 94 -13.82 -2.54 -31.21
CA ASP A 94 -13.15 -3.01 -32.42
C ASP A 94 -13.19 -4.54 -32.59
N THR A 95 -14.08 -5.01 -33.45
CA THR A 95 -14.01 -6.32 -34.10
C THR A 95 -12.97 -6.33 -35.24
N THR A 96 -11.96 -5.45 -35.19
CA THR A 96 -10.87 -5.43 -36.16
C THR A 96 -9.88 -6.55 -35.81
N THR A 97 -10.32 -7.76 -36.17
CA THR A 97 -9.56 -8.82 -36.82
C THR A 97 -8.04 -8.66 -36.77
N MET A 98 -7.42 -9.46 -35.91
CA MET A 98 -6.14 -10.08 -36.24
C MET A 98 -6.28 -10.77 -37.61
N GLN A 99 -5.60 -10.24 -38.62
CA GLN A 99 -5.06 -11.04 -39.73
C GLN A 99 -3.59 -11.31 -39.44
#